data_AF-A0A966Z114-F1
#
_entry.id   AF-A0A966Z114-F1
#
_cell.length_a   1.000
_cell.length_b   1.000
_cell.length_c   1.000
_cell.angle_alpha   90.00
_cell.angle_beta   90.00
_cell.angle_gamma   90.00
#
_symmetry.space_group_name_H-M   'P 1'
#
loop_
_entity.id
_entity.type
_entity.pdbx_description
1 polymer ?
#
loop_
_entity_poly.entity_id
_entity_poly.type
_entity_poly.pdbx_seq_one_letter_code
_entity_poly.pdbx_strand_id
1 'polypeptide(L)'
;MYSSGKCAGYPFAEANMRAQAGKSGDGNTIYLEASMPGNTTQLRLAAVEDSWRQTLEGIPTQIGKLAYLASLRTGQAAQYQHYGLAQRLGEDGTSAMLSNSHVRVFREWLALPLTQQKQDVGRYLFEGEGDGASSLASWIALEPWAAWFPLASRDVERELYRGDMTIVLELLRREASVDRRDPDL
;
A
#
# COMPACT_ATOMS: atom_id res chain seq x y z
N MET A 1 -21.90 2.66 -20.24
CA MET A 1 -20.51 2.99 -20.60
C MET A 1 -19.72 3.17 -19.32
N TYR A 2 -19.14 2.09 -18.78
CA TYR A 2 -18.19 2.18 -17.67
C TYR A 2 -16.82 1.87 -18.26
N SER A 3 -15.99 2.91 -18.34
CA SER A 3 -14.64 2.84 -18.87
C SER A 3 -13.76 2.09 -17.86
N SER A 4 -13.18 0.99 -18.33
CA SER A 4 -12.16 0.22 -17.64
C SER A 4 -10.92 1.11 -17.48
N GLY A 5 -10.80 1.75 -16.32
CA GLY A 5 -9.64 2.55 -15.92
C GLY A 5 -8.46 1.62 -15.68
N LYS A 6 -7.64 1.42 -16.71
CA LYS A 6 -6.39 0.67 -16.67
C LYS A 6 -5.53 1.15 -15.50
N CYS A 7 -5.27 0.26 -14.55
CA CYS A 7 -4.16 0.37 -13.60
C CYS A 7 -2.85 0.08 -14.37
N ALA A 8 -2.50 0.93 -15.32
CA ALA A 8 -1.21 0.86 -16.02
C ALA A 8 -0.22 1.73 -15.24
N GLY A 9 0.75 1.12 -14.56
CA GLY A 9 1.86 1.86 -13.96
C GLY A 9 2.37 1.39 -12.60
N TYR A 10 1.87 0.28 -12.03
CA TYR A 10 2.39 -0.25 -10.76
C TYR A 10 3.11 -1.59 -10.99
N PRO A 11 4.46 -1.63 -10.96
CA PRO A 11 5.25 -2.84 -11.22
C PRO A 11 4.89 -4.04 -10.33
N PHE A 12 4.30 -3.79 -9.15
CA PHE A 12 4.01 -4.81 -8.15
C PHE A 12 2.62 -5.46 -8.31
N ALA A 13 1.69 -4.87 -9.07
CA ALA A 13 0.32 -5.38 -9.17
C ALA A 13 0.19 -6.64 -10.04
N GLU A 14 1.09 -6.84 -11.00
CA GLU A 14 1.02 -7.96 -11.96
C GLU A 14 1.59 -9.28 -11.40
N ALA A 15 2.50 -9.22 -10.43
CA ALA A 15 3.22 -10.40 -9.92
C ALA A 15 2.32 -11.34 -9.09
N ASN A 16 1.32 -10.81 -8.37
CA ASN A 16 0.50 -11.58 -7.44
C ASN A 16 -0.64 -12.39 -8.10
N MET A 17 -0.92 -12.17 -9.39
CA MET A 17 -2.04 -12.81 -10.09
C MET A 17 -1.73 -14.23 -10.62
N ARG A 18 -0.44 -14.61 -10.72
CA ARG A 18 -0.01 -15.87 -11.36
C ARG A 18 0.24 -17.05 -10.40
N ALA A 19 0.21 -16.85 -9.08
CA ALA A 19 0.65 -17.87 -8.12
C ALA A 19 -0.43 -18.82 -7.57
N GLN A 20 -1.69 -18.78 -8.05
CA GLN A 20 -2.82 -19.49 -7.41
C GLN A 20 -3.44 -20.63 -8.25
N ALA A 21 -2.62 -21.50 -8.84
CA ALA A 21 -3.10 -22.69 -9.54
C ALA A 21 -2.53 -24.01 -8.97
N GLY A 22 -3.36 -24.75 -8.22
CA GLY A 22 -3.17 -26.17 -7.86
C GLY A 22 -2.99 -26.42 -6.36
N LYS A 23 -3.57 -27.44 -5.71
CA LYS A 23 -4.45 -28.54 -6.12
C LYS A 23 -5.30 -28.98 -4.92
N SER A 24 -6.50 -29.49 -5.25
CA SER A 24 -7.43 -30.26 -4.43
C SER A 24 -6.82 -31.59 -3.97
N GLY A 25 -7.13 -32.05 -2.76
CA GLY A 25 -6.72 -33.37 -2.26
C GLY A 25 -7.28 -33.73 -0.88
N ASP A 26 -8.32 -34.57 -0.93
CA ASP A 26 -8.78 -35.60 0.00
C ASP A 26 -9.17 -35.31 1.45
N GLY A 27 -10.36 -35.82 1.76
CA GLY A 27 -11.01 -35.73 3.06
C GLY A 27 -10.55 -36.78 4.05
N ASN A 28 -10.74 -36.44 5.31
CA ASN A 28 -10.95 -37.42 6.37
C ASN A 28 -11.82 -36.80 7.45
N THR A 29 -12.96 -37.43 7.73
CA THR A 29 -13.89 -37.04 8.78
C THR A 29 -13.40 -37.61 10.10
N ILE A 30 -13.06 -36.75 11.06
CA ILE A 30 -12.83 -37.13 12.45
C ILE A 30 -13.75 -36.25 13.31
N TYR A 31 -14.72 -36.86 13.96
CA TYR A 31 -15.53 -36.21 15.00
C TYR A 31 -14.76 -36.27 16.32
N LEU A 32 -14.23 -35.14 16.80
CA LEU A 32 -13.84 -35.00 18.21
C LEU A 32 -14.14 -33.58 18.73
N GLU A 33 -15.04 -33.58 19.71
CA GLU A 33 -15.14 -32.66 20.85
C GLU A 33 -15.55 -31.21 20.57
N ALA A 34 -16.55 -30.77 21.37
CA ALA A 34 -17.13 -29.45 21.36
C ALA A 34 -16.05 -28.38 21.60
N SER A 35 -15.51 -27.86 20.50
CA SER A 35 -14.55 -26.76 20.47
C SER A 35 -15.27 -25.47 20.87
N MET A 36 -14.77 -24.82 21.92
CA MET A 36 -15.19 -23.48 22.35
C MET A 36 -15.20 -22.53 21.14
N PRO A 37 -16.36 -22.02 20.69
CA PRO A 37 -16.47 -21.28 19.43
C PRO A 37 -15.64 -19.97 19.42
N GLY A 38 -15.26 -19.46 20.60
CA GLY A 38 -14.43 -18.26 20.74
C GLY A 38 -12.97 -18.44 20.36
N ASN A 39 -12.34 -19.60 20.62
CA ASN A 39 -10.89 -19.76 20.45
C ASN A 39 -10.51 -19.95 18.97
N THR A 40 -11.25 -20.80 18.26
CA THR A 40 -10.94 -21.15 16.85
C THR A 40 -11.16 -19.98 15.90
N THR A 41 -12.18 -19.15 16.16
CA THR A 41 -12.45 -17.93 15.37
C THR A 41 -11.34 -16.89 15.59
N GLN A 42 -10.93 -16.69 16.83
CA GLN A 42 -9.89 -15.73 17.19
C GLN A 42 -8.52 -16.13 16.62
N LEU A 43 -8.18 -17.43 16.66
CA LEU A 43 -6.96 -17.96 16.04
C LEU A 43 -6.95 -17.77 14.52
N ARG A 44 -8.10 -17.98 13.85
CA ARG A 44 -8.22 -17.76 12.41
C ARG A 44 -8.04 -16.29 12.03
N LEU A 45 -8.62 -15.37 12.80
CA LEU A 45 -8.48 -13.93 12.58
C LEU A 45 -7.02 -13.49 12.75
N ALA A 46 -6.34 -13.95 13.80
CA ALA A 46 -4.92 -13.67 14.01
C ALA A 46 -4.06 -14.17 12.84
N ALA A 47 -4.30 -15.39 12.36
CA ALA A 47 -3.59 -15.93 11.20
C ALA A 47 -3.87 -15.17 9.88
N VAL A 48 -5.04 -14.53 9.74
CA VAL A 48 -5.30 -13.63 8.61
C VAL A 48 -4.53 -12.33 8.77
N GLU A 49 -4.54 -11.75 9.96
CA GLU A 49 -3.83 -10.51 10.26
C GLU A 49 -2.32 -10.67 10.05
N ASP A 50 -1.72 -11.77 10.50
CA ASP A 50 -0.28 -12.02 10.34
C ASP A 50 0.10 -12.22 8.88
N SER A 51 -0.70 -12.98 8.12
CA SER A 51 -0.52 -13.14 6.67
C SER A 51 -0.64 -11.80 5.92
N TRP A 52 -1.55 -10.93 6.36
CA TRP A 52 -1.69 -9.60 5.80
C TRP A 52 -0.51 -8.69 6.16
N ARG A 53 -0.05 -8.74 7.42
CA ARG A 53 1.14 -8.02 7.88
C ARG A 53 2.36 -8.40 7.05
N GLN A 54 2.58 -9.69 6.83
CA GLN A 54 3.65 -10.21 5.99
C GLN A 54 3.55 -9.71 4.53
N THR A 55 2.32 -9.57 4.01
CA THR A 55 2.09 -9.00 2.67
C THR A 55 2.54 -7.55 2.59
N LEU A 56 2.21 -6.74 3.61
CA LEU A 56 2.64 -5.34 3.68
C LEU A 56 4.15 -5.21 3.95
N GLU A 57 4.74 -6.10 4.76
CA GLU A 57 6.19 -6.14 5.02
C GLU A 57 7.01 -6.45 3.77
N GLY A 58 6.42 -7.13 2.78
CA GLY A 58 7.03 -7.34 1.47
C GLY A 58 7.24 -6.06 0.66
N ILE A 59 6.59 -4.94 1.04
CA ILE A 59 6.78 -3.64 0.40
C ILE A 59 7.86 -2.85 1.18
N PRO A 60 9.01 -2.51 0.56
CA PRO A 60 10.17 -2.01 1.30
C PRO A 60 10.00 -0.63 1.95
N THR A 61 9.16 0.24 1.39
CA THR A 61 8.99 1.64 1.81
C THR A 61 7.63 1.88 2.44
N GLN A 62 7.57 2.81 3.38
CA GLN A 62 6.31 3.19 4.03
C GLN A 62 5.39 3.93 3.06
N ILE A 63 5.92 4.80 2.21
CA ILE A 63 5.14 5.45 1.14
C ILE A 63 4.66 4.44 0.10
N GLY A 64 5.42 3.37 -0.17
CA GLY A 64 5.00 2.30 -1.06
C GLY A 64 3.82 1.51 -0.48
N LYS A 65 3.86 1.19 0.82
CA LYS A 65 2.72 0.59 1.52
C LYS A 65 1.51 1.51 1.47
N LEU A 66 1.70 2.82 1.65
CA LEU A 66 0.63 3.81 1.56
C LEU A 66 0.01 3.85 0.16
N ALA A 67 0.84 3.93 -0.88
CA ALA A 67 0.39 3.90 -2.28
C ALA A 67 -0.40 2.63 -2.61
N TYR A 68 0.09 1.47 -2.15
CA TYR A 68 -0.60 0.20 -2.33
C TYR A 68 -1.97 0.18 -1.62
N LEU A 69 -2.04 0.58 -0.36
CA LEU A 69 -3.30 0.66 0.40
C LEU A 69 -4.29 1.65 -0.22
N ALA A 70 -3.80 2.80 -0.72
CA ALA A 70 -4.61 3.76 -1.45
C ALA A 70 -5.18 3.17 -2.76
N SER A 71 -4.43 2.30 -3.44
CA SER A 71 -4.90 1.62 -4.67
C SER A 71 -6.01 0.59 -4.42
N LEU A 72 -6.07 0.01 -3.22
CA LEU A 72 -7.14 -0.92 -2.82
C LEU A 72 -8.46 -0.20 -2.49
N ARG A 73 -8.44 1.14 -2.43
CA ARG A 73 -9.62 1.96 -2.18
C ARG A 73 -10.38 2.18 -3.49
N THR A 74 -11.64 1.76 -3.51
CA THR A 74 -12.52 1.89 -4.67
C THR A 74 -13.62 2.92 -4.43
N GLY A 75 -13.92 3.70 -5.47
CA GLY A 75 -15.06 4.61 -5.53
C GLY A 75 -15.07 5.76 -4.52
N GLN A 76 -16.17 6.50 -4.52
CA GLN A 76 -16.38 7.69 -3.67
C GLN A 76 -16.61 7.33 -2.19
N ALA A 77 -17.08 6.12 -1.91
CA ALA A 77 -17.35 5.64 -0.55
C ALA A 77 -16.09 5.17 0.19
N ALA A 78 -14.91 5.25 -0.42
CA ALA A 78 -13.64 4.80 0.15
C ALA A 78 -13.66 3.33 0.62
N GLN A 79 -14.42 2.47 -0.06
CA GLN A 79 -14.49 1.05 0.30
C GLN A 79 -13.21 0.35 -0.14
N TYR A 80 -12.57 -0.35 0.80
CA TYR A 80 -11.41 -1.15 0.47
C TYR A 80 -11.83 -2.53 -0.02
N GLN A 81 -11.21 -2.97 -1.12
CA GLN A 81 -11.50 -4.27 -1.71
C GLN A 81 -10.20 -5.07 -1.87
N HIS A 82 -10.22 -6.32 -1.42
CA HIS A 82 -9.13 -7.26 -1.64
C HIS A 82 -9.67 -8.70 -1.68
N TYR A 83 -9.75 -9.27 -2.88
CA TYR A 83 -10.43 -10.56 -3.13
C TYR A 83 -9.94 -11.70 -2.24
N GLY A 84 -8.62 -11.82 -2.03
CA GLY A 84 -8.06 -12.88 -1.18
C GLY A 84 -8.38 -12.73 0.31
N LEU A 85 -8.64 -11.51 0.77
CA LEU A 85 -9.03 -11.25 2.16
C LEU A 85 -10.53 -11.37 2.34
N ALA A 86 -11.31 -10.93 1.35
CA ALA A 86 -12.76 -11.06 1.33
C ALA A 86 -13.20 -12.52 1.43
N GLN A 87 -12.50 -13.45 0.77
CA GLN A 87 -12.74 -14.89 0.93
C GLN A 87 -12.52 -15.41 2.36
N ARG A 88 -11.66 -14.76 3.15
CA ARG A 88 -11.27 -15.21 4.50
C ARG A 88 -12.06 -14.51 5.61
N LEU A 89 -12.42 -13.23 5.43
CA LEU A 89 -13.02 -12.34 6.43
C LEU A 89 -14.40 -11.79 6.05
N GLY A 90 -14.85 -11.97 4.81
CA GLY A 90 -15.95 -11.21 4.22
C GLY A 90 -15.55 -9.78 3.84
N GLU A 91 -16.43 -9.09 3.11
CA GLU A 91 -16.19 -7.73 2.60
C GLU A 91 -16.02 -6.72 3.75
N ASP A 92 -16.90 -6.73 4.75
CA ASP A 92 -16.85 -5.78 5.86
C ASP A 92 -15.58 -5.95 6.72
N GLY A 93 -15.23 -7.21 7.04
CA GLY A 93 -14.01 -7.53 7.77
C GLY A 93 -12.74 -7.13 6.99
N THR A 94 -12.76 -7.33 5.67
CA THR A 94 -11.67 -6.89 4.78
C THR A 94 -11.55 -5.37 4.77
N SER A 95 -12.66 -4.67 4.58
CA SER A 95 -12.68 -3.21 4.55
C SER A 95 -12.17 -2.60 5.86
N ALA A 96 -12.61 -3.13 7.00
CA ALA A 96 -12.14 -2.72 8.31
C ALA A 96 -10.63 -2.96 8.51
N MET A 97 -10.15 -4.15 8.14
CA MET A 97 -8.73 -4.51 8.29
C MET A 97 -7.81 -3.63 7.42
N LEU A 98 -8.21 -3.39 6.16
CA LEU A 98 -7.47 -2.53 5.23
C LEU A 98 -7.48 -1.07 5.67
N SER A 99 -8.63 -0.56 6.12
CA SER A 99 -8.75 0.81 6.66
C SER A 99 -7.84 1.02 7.87
N ASN A 100 -7.85 0.08 8.82
CA ASN A 100 -7.00 0.15 10.01
C ASN A 100 -5.51 0.09 9.64
N SER A 101 -5.15 -0.78 8.70
CA SER A 101 -3.79 -0.86 8.18
C SER A 101 -3.35 0.44 7.52
N HIS A 102 -4.24 1.06 6.75
CA HIS A 102 -3.98 2.32 6.06
C HIS A 102 -3.75 3.47 7.05
N VAL A 103 -4.59 3.60 8.08
CA VAL A 103 -4.40 4.59 9.14
C VAL A 103 -3.07 4.37 9.88
N ARG A 104 -2.72 3.12 10.18
CA ARG A 104 -1.46 2.80 10.86
C ARG A 104 -0.25 3.21 10.02
N VAL A 105 -0.16 2.75 8.78
CA VAL A 105 0.95 3.05 7.86
C VAL A 105 1.07 4.56 7.62
N PHE A 106 -0.06 5.25 7.44
CA PHE A 106 -0.07 6.70 7.24
C PHE A 106 0.52 7.47 8.42
N ARG A 107 0.14 7.10 9.65
CA ARG A 107 0.69 7.72 10.86
C ARG A 107 2.15 7.37 11.09
N GLU A 108 2.56 6.14 10.79
CA GLU A 108 3.96 5.74 10.84
C GLU A 108 4.80 6.58 9.88
N TRP A 109 4.32 6.83 8.66
CA TRP A 109 5.01 7.69 7.69
C TRP A 109 5.05 9.16 8.12
N LEU A 110 3.93 9.71 8.62
CA LEU A 110 3.90 11.09 9.14
C LEU A 110 4.81 11.30 10.36
N ALA A 111 5.06 10.25 11.15
CA ALA A 111 5.95 10.33 12.29
C ALA A 111 7.44 10.30 11.92
N LEU A 112 7.78 9.99 10.66
CA LEU A 112 9.15 10.03 10.18
C LEU A 112 9.65 11.49 10.13
N PRO A 113 10.90 11.77 10.53
CA PRO A 113 11.54 13.02 10.20
C PRO A 113 11.57 13.24 8.68
N LEU A 114 11.48 14.50 8.24
CA LEU A 114 11.46 14.86 6.82
C LEU A 114 12.63 14.27 6.01
N THR A 115 13.81 14.12 6.64
CA THR A 115 14.98 13.46 6.01
C THR A 115 14.73 11.98 5.71
N GLN A 116 14.04 11.27 6.60
CA GLN A 116 13.66 9.87 6.42
C GLN A 116 12.49 9.74 5.44
N GLN A 117 11.51 10.66 5.46
CA GLN A 117 10.46 10.72 4.44
C GLN A 117 11.08 10.89 3.03
N LYS A 118 12.07 11.78 2.88
CA LYS A 118 12.79 11.95 1.61
C LYS A 118 13.48 10.66 1.14
N GLN A 119 14.18 9.98 2.05
CA GLN A 119 14.84 8.71 1.74
C GLN A 119 13.83 7.63 1.33
N ASP A 120 12.72 7.52 2.06
CA ASP A 120 11.65 6.56 1.78
C ASP A 120 10.97 6.80 0.41
N VAL A 121 10.68 8.06 0.08
CA VAL A 121 10.13 8.46 -1.23
C VAL A 121 11.15 8.27 -2.35
N GLY A 122 12.40 8.67 -2.13
CA GLY A 122 13.47 8.45 -3.11
C GLY A 122 13.64 6.96 -3.40
N ARG A 123 13.71 6.13 -2.35
CA ARG A 123 13.77 4.68 -2.47
C ARG A 123 12.64 4.13 -3.33
N TYR A 124 11.40 4.57 -3.08
CA TYR A 124 10.23 4.11 -3.84
C TYR A 124 10.27 4.54 -5.32
N LEU A 125 10.76 5.75 -5.61
CA LEU A 125 10.80 6.28 -6.98
C LEU A 125 11.97 5.74 -7.82
N PHE A 126 13.12 5.48 -7.18
CA PHE A 126 14.38 5.24 -7.87
C PHE A 126 14.89 3.79 -7.79
N GLU A 127 14.43 2.96 -6.84
CA GLU A 127 14.84 1.55 -6.76
C GLU A 127 13.99 0.60 -7.65
N GLY A 128 12.96 1.12 -8.34
CA GLY A 128 12.14 0.33 -9.27
C GLY A 128 12.74 0.20 -10.67
N GLU A 129 12.21 -0.73 -11.46
CA GLU A 129 12.50 -0.82 -12.90
C GLU A 129 11.87 0.37 -13.63
N GLY A 130 12.65 1.41 -13.90
CA GLY A 130 12.18 2.59 -14.64
C GLY A 130 13.12 3.79 -14.54
N ASP A 131 12.80 4.83 -15.31
CA ASP A 131 13.47 6.12 -15.19
C ASP A 131 12.84 6.90 -14.02
N GLY A 132 13.46 6.79 -12.85
CA GLY A 132 12.99 7.49 -11.65
C GLY A 132 12.91 9.00 -11.80
N ALA A 133 13.70 9.62 -12.70
CA ALA A 133 13.60 11.06 -12.97
C ALA A 133 12.30 11.40 -13.72
N SER A 134 11.90 10.58 -14.69
CA SER A 134 10.60 10.70 -15.37
C SER A 134 9.43 10.43 -14.42
N SER A 135 9.56 9.45 -13.52
CA SER A 135 8.56 9.19 -12.47
C SER A 135 8.41 10.38 -11.52
N LEU A 136 9.52 10.95 -11.04
CA LEU A 136 9.51 12.14 -10.20
C LEU A 136 8.85 13.34 -10.89
N ALA A 137 9.20 13.62 -12.15
CA ALA A 137 8.57 14.69 -12.91
C ALA A 137 7.05 14.48 -13.07
N SER A 138 6.63 13.24 -13.32
CA SER A 138 5.21 12.88 -13.41
C SER A 138 4.49 13.06 -12.08
N TRP A 139 5.14 12.75 -10.95
CA TRP A 139 4.56 12.92 -9.62
C TRP A 139 4.39 14.38 -9.21
N ILE A 140 5.30 15.25 -9.63
CA ILE A 140 5.18 16.69 -9.42
C ILE A 140 4.05 17.27 -10.27
N ALA A 141 3.89 16.80 -11.51
CA ALA A 141 2.89 17.34 -12.43
C ALA A 141 1.46 16.83 -12.19
N LEU A 142 1.32 15.54 -11.85
CA LEU A 142 0.01 14.88 -11.74
C LEU A 142 -0.46 14.66 -10.30
N GLU A 143 0.45 14.84 -9.34
CA GLU A 143 0.20 14.65 -7.91
C GLU A 143 -0.61 13.39 -7.56
N PRO A 144 -0.23 12.19 -8.06
CA PRO A 144 -0.99 10.97 -7.78
C PRO A 144 -1.06 10.65 -6.28
N TRP A 145 -0.08 11.15 -5.52
CA TRP A 145 0.07 11.03 -4.08
C TRP A 145 -0.87 11.93 -3.27
N ALA A 146 -1.49 12.94 -3.89
CA ALA A 146 -2.30 13.96 -3.21
C ALA A 146 -3.49 13.39 -2.42
N ALA A 147 -3.96 12.19 -2.75
CA ALA A 147 -5.11 11.56 -2.09
C ALA A 147 -4.78 10.21 -1.44
N TRP A 148 -3.50 9.90 -1.21
CA TRP A 148 -3.11 8.61 -0.61
C TRP A 148 -3.35 8.51 0.89
N PHE A 149 -3.71 9.58 1.59
CA PHE A 149 -4.14 9.46 2.98
C PHE A 149 -5.44 8.64 3.13
N PRO A 150 -5.64 7.97 4.28
CA PRO A 150 -6.89 7.28 4.59
C PRO A 150 -8.05 8.28 4.79
N LEU A 151 -9.29 7.85 4.52
CA LEU A 151 -10.47 8.71 4.69
C LEU A 151 -10.70 9.12 6.15
N ALA A 152 -10.23 8.32 7.11
CA ALA A 152 -10.33 8.62 8.54
C ALA A 152 -9.31 9.66 9.05
N SER A 153 -8.42 10.18 8.20
CA SER A 153 -7.39 11.15 8.60
C SER A 153 -8.00 12.49 9.00
N ARG A 154 -7.41 13.15 9.99
CA ARG A 154 -7.78 14.53 10.37
C ARG A 154 -7.26 15.52 9.33
N ASP A 155 -7.91 16.67 9.19
CA ASP A 155 -7.50 17.68 8.21
C ASP A 155 -6.06 18.16 8.42
N VAL A 156 -5.63 18.31 9.69
CA VAL A 156 -4.25 18.65 10.03
C VAL A 156 -3.24 17.58 9.59
N GLU A 157 -3.58 16.29 9.69
CA GLU A 157 -2.71 15.19 9.24
C GLU A 157 -2.61 15.19 7.69
N ARG A 158 -3.72 15.51 7.00
CA ARG A 158 -3.75 15.60 5.53
C ARG A 158 -2.91 16.77 5.03
N GLU A 159 -3.00 17.91 5.70
CA GLU A 159 -2.24 19.10 5.33
C GLU A 159 -0.75 18.90 5.57
N LEU A 160 -0.37 18.32 6.73
CA LEU A 160 1.01 17.96 7.02
C LEU A 160 1.57 17.02 5.96
N TYR A 161 0.84 15.94 5.65
CA TYR A 161 1.24 15.00 4.61
C TYR A 161 1.47 15.68 3.25
N ARG A 162 0.57 16.57 2.83
CA ARG A 162 0.72 17.29 1.56
C ARG A 162 1.95 18.18 1.56
N GLY A 163 2.12 18.97 2.62
CA GLY A 163 3.28 19.86 2.77
C GLY A 163 4.60 19.09 2.75
N ASP A 164 4.68 18.02 3.54
CA ASP A 164 5.85 17.15 3.61
C ASP A 164 6.18 16.53 2.23
N MET A 165 5.17 15.98 1.54
CA MET A 165 5.34 15.41 0.19
C MET A 165 5.82 16.46 -0.82
N THR A 166 5.25 17.66 -0.80
CA THR A 166 5.70 18.75 -1.68
C THR A 166 7.17 19.08 -1.42
N ILE A 167 7.58 19.22 -0.15
CA ILE A 167 8.96 19.52 0.20
C ILE A 167 9.90 18.39 -0.23
N VAL A 168 9.52 17.14 0.06
CA VAL A 168 10.31 15.96 -0.29
C VAL A 168 10.53 15.86 -1.81
N LEU A 169 9.49 16.00 -2.62
CA LEU A 169 9.61 15.90 -4.08
C LEU A 169 10.45 17.05 -4.66
N GLU A 170 10.34 18.25 -4.08
CA GLU A 170 11.17 19.40 -4.46
C GLU A 170 12.66 19.20 -4.12
N LEU A 171 12.97 18.62 -2.96
CA LEU A 171 14.34 18.26 -2.59
C LEU A 171 14.92 17.21 -3.55
N LEU A 172 14.16 16.14 -3.83
CA LEU A 172 14.56 15.10 -4.79
C LEU A 172 14.78 15.67 -6.20
N ARG A 173 13.93 16.61 -6.65
CA ARG A 173 14.08 17.26 -7.96
C ARG A 173 15.39 18.04 -8.06
N ARG A 174 15.77 18.74 -6.99
CA ARG A 174 17.02 19.51 -6.93
C ARG A 174 18.22 18.58 -7.00
N GLU A 175 18.22 17.49 -6.23
CA GLU A 175 19.30 16.48 -6.23
C GLU A 175 19.45 15.84 -7.62
N ALA A 176 18.36 15.35 -8.22
CA ALA A 176 18.39 14.75 -9.56
C ALA A 176 18.83 15.73 -10.67
N SER A 177 18.58 17.04 -10.49
CA SER A 177 19.04 18.07 -11.42
C SER A 177 20.51 18.40 -11.29
N VAL A 178 21.10 18.25 -10.09
CA VAL A 178 22.53 18.47 -9.82
C VAL A 178 23.34 17.29 -10.38
N ASP A 179 22.93 16.06 -10.10
CA ASP A 179 23.62 14.85 -10.60
C ASP A 179 23.68 14.81 -12.14
N ARG A 180 22.64 15.32 -12.82
CA ARG A 180 22.62 15.39 -14.29
C ARG A 180 23.56 16.43 -14.88
N ARG A 181 24.00 17.42 -14.10
CA ARG A 181 24.90 18.49 -14.56
C ARG A 181 26.37 18.13 -14.45
N ASP A 182 26.72 16.98 -13.87
CA ASP A 182 28.11 16.56 -13.66
C ASP A 182 28.48 15.25 -14.41
N PRO A 183 28.58 15.26 -15.75
CA PRO A 183 29.12 14.14 -16.51
C PRO A 183 30.63 14.22 -16.79
N ASP A 184 31.34 15.29 -16.36
CA ASP A 184 32.71 15.60 -16.79
C ASP A 184 33.66 16.03 -15.63
N LEU A 185 33.79 15.18 -14.60
CA LEU A 185 34.94 15.20 -13.69
C LEU A 185 35.66 13.84 -13.68
#